data_AF-A0A1D6G9U9-F1
#
_entry.id   AF-A0A1D6G9U9-F1
#
_cell.length_a   1.000
_cell.length_b   1.000
_cell.length_c   1.000
_cell.angle_alpha   90.00
_cell.angle_beta   90.00
_cell.angle_gamma   90.00
#
_symmetry.space_group_name_H-M   'P 1'
#
loop_
_entity.id
_entity.type
_entity.pdbx_description
1 polymer ?
#
loop_
_entity_poly.entity_id
_entity_poly.type
_entity_poly.pdbx_seq_one_letter_code
_entity_poly.pdbx_strand_id
1 'polypeptide(L)'
;MISNATGVPSENILYLGGPNIASEIYNKEYANARICGADKWRKPLAKFLRQPHFIVWDNSDLITHEVMGGLKNVYAIGAGMVAALTNESATSKSVYFALCTSEMIYITHLLEEEPEKLAGPLLADTYVTLLKGRNAWYGQKLAKGELTLEMGDSIKGKGTIQGVSAVDAFYELLSQDSLSVMHPEANRSVAPVEMCPILKALHRILITRDRPADSILQAIRDETMYDPRERIEMAQGHSLYRPSLLGQPKGDVKT
;
A
#
# COMPACT_ATOMS: atom_id res chain seq x y z
N MET A 1 8.49 -6.22 7.66
CA MET A 1 7.88 -7.50 8.05
C MET A 1 7.57 -7.52 9.54
N ILE A 2 6.33 -7.87 9.89
CA ILE A 2 5.86 -8.01 11.28
C ILE A 2 6.69 -9.05 12.03
N SER A 3 7.08 -10.15 11.36
CA SER A 3 7.94 -11.20 11.95
C SER A 3 9.25 -10.63 12.51
N ASN A 4 9.92 -9.76 11.76
CA ASN A 4 11.18 -9.15 12.19
C ASN A 4 10.97 -8.15 13.34
N ALA A 5 9.91 -7.35 13.28
CA ALA A 5 9.62 -6.35 14.31
C ALA A 5 9.21 -6.98 15.65
N THR A 6 8.58 -8.16 15.61
CA THR A 6 8.01 -8.81 16.79
C THR A 6 8.81 -10.02 17.29
N GLY A 7 9.68 -10.59 16.45
CA GLY A 7 10.34 -11.87 16.70
C GLY A 7 9.38 -13.07 16.66
N VAL A 8 8.11 -12.86 16.29
CA VAL A 8 7.13 -13.95 16.16
C VAL A 8 7.41 -14.72 14.87
N PRO A 9 7.49 -16.06 14.92
CA PRO A 9 7.69 -16.86 13.73
C PRO A 9 6.56 -16.64 12.71
N SER A 10 6.90 -16.51 11.42
CA SER A 10 5.94 -16.21 10.34
C SER A 10 4.78 -17.20 10.27
N GLU A 11 4.99 -18.45 10.65
CA GLU A 11 3.93 -19.48 10.70
C GLU A 11 2.88 -19.25 11.78
N ASN A 12 3.12 -18.33 12.72
CA ASN A 12 2.16 -17.92 13.75
C ASN A 12 1.60 -16.51 13.52
N ILE A 13 1.97 -15.87 12.41
CA ILE A 13 1.43 -14.56 12.02
C ILE A 13 0.35 -14.78 10.99
N LEU A 14 -0.79 -14.12 11.19
CA LEU A 14 -1.85 -14.02 10.19
C LEU A 14 -2.17 -12.56 9.92
N TYR A 15 -2.43 -12.27 8.66
CA TYR A 15 -3.06 -11.03 8.24
C TYR A 15 -4.57 -11.25 8.10
N LEU A 16 -5.39 -10.27 8.50
CA LEU A 16 -6.82 -10.24 8.21
C LEU A 16 -7.16 -8.83 7.70
N GLY A 17 -7.58 -8.73 6.44
CA GLY A 17 -7.92 -7.45 5.83
C GLY A 17 -8.91 -7.61 4.69
N GLY A 18 -9.47 -6.50 4.20
CA GLY A 18 -10.53 -6.50 3.20
C GLY A 18 -11.33 -5.21 3.25
N PRO A 19 -12.32 -5.02 2.37
CA PRO A 19 -13.31 -3.96 2.48
C PRO A 19 -14.21 -4.20 3.72
N ASN A 20 -13.68 -3.87 4.89
CA ASN A 20 -14.18 -4.34 6.18
C ASN A 20 -14.36 -3.20 7.21
N ILE A 21 -14.99 -2.09 6.78
CA ILE A 21 -15.26 -0.94 7.67
C ILE A 21 -16.04 -1.43 8.91
N ALA A 22 -15.43 -1.27 10.08
CA ALA A 22 -15.91 -1.89 11.32
C ALA A 22 -17.36 -1.54 11.67
N SER A 23 -17.77 -0.27 11.48
CA SER A 23 -19.14 0.17 11.74
C SER A 23 -20.16 -0.44 10.78
N GLU A 24 -19.76 -0.71 9.53
CA GLU A 24 -20.64 -1.28 8.50
C GLU A 24 -20.81 -2.79 8.74
N ILE A 25 -19.74 -3.48 9.12
CA ILE A 25 -19.80 -4.88 9.59
C ILE A 25 -20.71 -5.01 10.83
N TYR A 26 -20.55 -4.11 11.80
CA TYR A 26 -21.41 -4.10 13.00
C TYR A 26 -22.90 -3.95 12.64
N ASN A 27 -23.20 -3.15 11.61
CA ASN A 27 -24.55 -2.95 11.07
C ASN A 27 -25.02 -4.06 10.12
N LYS A 28 -24.26 -5.15 9.98
CA LYS A 28 -24.54 -6.29 9.10
C LYS A 28 -24.59 -5.95 7.60
N GLU A 29 -23.92 -4.88 7.20
CA GLU A 29 -23.67 -4.63 5.78
C GLU A 29 -22.77 -5.73 5.19
N TYR A 30 -22.88 -5.94 3.88
CA TYR A 30 -22.07 -6.94 3.20
C TYR A 30 -20.61 -6.52 3.17
N ALA A 31 -19.79 -7.30 3.85
CA ALA A 31 -18.36 -7.11 3.90
C ALA A 31 -17.64 -8.42 3.63
N ASN A 32 -16.38 -8.29 3.26
CA ASN A 32 -15.54 -9.45 3.07
C ASN A 32 -14.12 -9.21 3.56
N ALA A 33 -13.42 -10.31 3.81
CA ALA A 33 -12.04 -10.28 4.24
C ALA A 33 -11.25 -11.44 3.62
N ARG A 34 -9.95 -11.21 3.49
CA ARG A 34 -8.93 -12.22 3.26
C ARG A 34 -8.16 -12.44 4.55
N ILE A 35 -8.00 -13.70 4.95
CA ILE A 35 -7.08 -14.11 6.00
C ILE A 35 -5.87 -14.80 5.36
N CYS A 36 -4.67 -14.32 5.70
CA CYS A 36 -3.43 -14.78 5.07
C CYS A 36 -2.39 -15.28 6.06
N GLY A 37 -1.59 -16.25 5.62
CA GLY A 37 -0.51 -16.88 6.39
C GLY A 37 -0.63 -18.40 6.45
N ALA A 38 -0.01 -19.02 7.46
CA ALA A 38 0.18 -20.47 7.48
C ALA A 38 -1.13 -21.27 7.64
N ASP A 39 -1.22 -22.38 6.91
CA ASP A 39 -2.36 -23.30 6.86
C ASP A 39 -2.86 -23.75 8.24
N LYS A 40 -1.92 -23.98 9.16
CA LYS A 40 -2.18 -24.40 10.55
C LYS A 40 -3.26 -23.54 11.22
N TRP A 41 -3.19 -22.23 11.03
CA TRP A 41 -4.08 -21.27 11.68
C TRP A 41 -5.10 -20.66 10.72
N ARG A 42 -4.67 -20.38 9.48
CA ARG A 42 -5.46 -19.66 8.49
C ARG A 42 -6.79 -20.34 8.17
N LYS A 43 -6.79 -21.64 7.87
CA LYS A 43 -8.00 -22.37 7.44
C LYS A 43 -9.05 -22.50 8.55
N PRO A 44 -8.70 -22.93 9.78
CA PRO A 44 -9.65 -22.97 10.90
C PRO A 44 -10.23 -21.59 11.23
N LEU A 45 -9.39 -20.55 11.27
CA LEU A 45 -9.84 -19.18 11.61
C LEU A 45 -10.69 -18.57 10.50
N ALA A 46 -10.37 -18.81 9.22
CA ALA A 46 -11.23 -18.41 8.11
C ALA A 46 -12.64 -18.96 8.29
N LYS A 47 -12.77 -20.25 8.60
CA LYS A 47 -14.07 -20.90 8.84
C LYS A 47 -14.78 -20.32 10.06
N PHE A 48 -14.05 -20.09 11.15
CA PHE A 48 -14.60 -19.55 12.40
C PHE A 48 -15.15 -18.12 12.24
N LEU A 49 -14.45 -17.26 11.49
CA LEU A 49 -14.84 -15.85 11.32
C LEU A 49 -15.99 -15.64 10.34
N ARG A 50 -16.32 -16.62 9.49
CA ARG A 50 -17.36 -16.49 8.47
C ARG A 50 -18.74 -16.31 9.08
N GLN A 51 -19.47 -15.33 8.56
CA GLN A 51 -20.89 -15.07 8.86
C GLN A 51 -21.66 -14.82 7.55
N PRO A 52 -23.00 -14.89 7.54
CA PRO A 52 -23.78 -14.67 6.31
C PRO A 52 -23.52 -13.33 5.60
N HIS A 53 -23.19 -12.28 6.37
CA HIS A 53 -22.90 -10.93 5.88
C HIS A 53 -21.40 -10.59 5.90
N PHE A 54 -20.55 -11.45 6.46
CA PHE A 54 -19.11 -11.26 6.55
C PHE A 54 -18.37 -12.49 6.02
N ILE A 55 -18.00 -12.44 4.75
CA ILE A 55 -17.41 -13.57 4.04
C ILE A 55 -15.88 -13.50 4.13
N VAL A 56 -15.26 -14.54 4.70
CA VAL A 56 -13.81 -14.63 4.86
C VAL A 56 -13.26 -15.71 3.94
N TRP A 57 -12.34 -15.33 3.04
CA TRP A 57 -11.57 -16.26 2.21
C TRP A 57 -10.13 -16.34 2.69
N ASP A 58 -9.45 -17.42 2.38
CA ASP A 58 -8.07 -17.65 2.79
C ASP A 58 -7.09 -17.50 1.60
N ASN A 59 -5.85 -17.03 1.86
CA ASN A 59 -4.70 -17.12 0.95
C ASN A 59 -3.39 -17.40 1.73
N SER A 60 -2.46 -18.21 1.25
CA SER A 60 -1.17 -18.42 1.95
C SER A 60 -0.24 -17.21 1.86
N ASP A 61 -0.44 -16.33 0.88
CA ASP A 61 0.40 -15.15 0.62
C ASP A 61 0.23 -14.08 1.72
N LEU A 62 1.09 -14.13 2.73
CA LEU A 62 1.12 -13.17 3.84
C LEU A 62 1.80 -11.85 3.43
N ILE A 63 2.85 -11.93 2.62
CA ILE A 63 3.73 -10.80 2.30
C ILE A 63 2.99 -9.78 1.47
N THR A 64 2.33 -10.19 0.38
CA THR A 64 1.53 -9.28 -0.45
C THR A 64 0.50 -8.54 0.39
N HIS A 65 -0.17 -9.24 1.30
CA HIS A 65 -1.23 -8.64 2.10
C HIS A 65 -0.71 -7.69 3.18
N GLU A 66 0.42 -8.00 3.82
CA GLU A 66 1.09 -7.07 4.73
C GLU A 66 1.51 -5.79 4.00
N VAL A 67 2.16 -5.95 2.84
CA VAL A 67 2.63 -4.83 1.99
C VAL A 67 1.45 -3.97 1.53
N MET A 68 0.41 -4.60 0.97
CA MET A 68 -0.78 -3.91 0.47
C MET A 68 -1.56 -3.21 1.59
N GLY A 69 -1.63 -3.82 2.78
CA GLY A 69 -2.24 -3.22 3.96
C GLY A 69 -1.53 -1.92 4.40
N GLY A 70 -0.20 -1.85 4.22
CA GLY A 70 0.57 -0.62 4.42
C GLY A 70 0.37 0.39 3.28
N LEU A 71 0.58 -0.04 2.03
CA LEU A 71 0.53 0.82 0.85
C LEU A 71 -0.83 1.49 0.64
N LYS A 72 -1.95 0.79 0.93
CA LYS A 72 -3.28 1.41 0.80
C LYS A 72 -3.44 2.64 1.69
N ASN A 73 -2.79 2.67 2.85
CA ASN A 73 -2.83 3.83 3.75
C ASN A 73 -1.97 4.98 3.22
N VAL A 74 -0.82 4.68 2.62
CA VAL A 74 0.02 5.66 1.91
C VAL A 74 -0.79 6.33 0.80
N TYR A 75 -1.30 5.54 -0.14
CA TYR A 75 -1.97 6.06 -1.31
C TYR A 75 -3.34 6.67 -1.00
N ALA A 76 -3.98 6.30 0.12
CA ALA A 76 -5.18 6.98 0.59
C ALA A 76 -4.90 8.46 0.93
N ILE A 77 -3.72 8.82 1.46
CA ILE A 77 -3.38 10.24 1.72
C ILE A 77 -3.37 11.02 0.40
N GLY A 78 -2.65 10.53 -0.61
CA GLY A 78 -2.61 11.19 -1.91
C GLY A 78 -3.99 11.22 -2.60
N ALA A 79 -4.81 10.17 -2.47
CA ALA A 79 -6.18 10.15 -2.98
C ALA A 79 -7.02 11.29 -2.36
N GLY A 80 -6.86 11.52 -1.06
CA GLY A 80 -7.50 12.64 -0.37
C GLY A 80 -7.05 14.01 -0.86
N MET A 81 -5.74 14.18 -1.10
CA MET A 81 -5.20 15.42 -1.66
C MET A 81 -5.76 15.68 -3.07
N VAL A 82 -5.70 14.67 -3.95
CA VAL A 82 -6.25 14.77 -5.32
C VAL A 82 -7.75 15.09 -5.28
N ALA A 83 -8.52 14.44 -4.41
CA ALA A 83 -9.95 14.70 -4.26
C ALA A 83 -10.23 16.16 -3.90
N ALA A 84 -9.49 16.73 -2.95
CA ALA A 84 -9.65 18.14 -2.56
C ALA A 84 -9.20 19.12 -3.67
N LEU A 85 -8.05 18.89 -4.28
CA LEU A 85 -7.44 19.81 -5.27
C LEU A 85 -8.17 19.80 -6.61
N THR A 86 -8.87 18.70 -6.93
CA THR A 86 -9.61 18.53 -8.19
C THR A 86 -11.12 18.66 -8.01
N ASN A 87 -11.56 19.18 -6.86
CA ASN A 87 -12.96 19.36 -6.50
C ASN A 87 -13.81 18.07 -6.71
N GLU A 88 -13.32 16.96 -6.15
CA GLU A 88 -13.94 15.64 -6.19
C GLU A 88 -14.12 15.03 -7.60
N SER A 89 -13.38 15.52 -8.60
CA SER A 89 -13.36 15.01 -9.97
C SER A 89 -13.21 13.48 -10.00
N ALA A 90 -14.26 12.79 -10.46
CA ALA A 90 -14.25 11.34 -10.60
C ALA A 90 -13.13 10.89 -11.55
N THR A 91 -12.94 11.60 -12.66
CA THR A 91 -11.89 11.31 -13.65
C THR A 91 -10.50 11.42 -13.05
N SER A 92 -10.21 12.50 -12.30
CA SER A 92 -8.88 12.71 -11.70
C SER A 92 -8.59 11.68 -10.61
N LYS A 93 -9.59 11.30 -9.81
CA LYS A 93 -9.47 10.22 -8.83
C LYS A 93 -9.24 8.86 -9.49
N SER A 94 -9.90 8.57 -10.61
CA SER A 94 -9.69 7.34 -11.38
C SER A 94 -8.29 7.26 -11.99
N VAL A 95 -7.77 8.38 -12.50
CA VAL A 95 -6.37 8.46 -13.00
C VAL A 95 -5.39 8.19 -11.86
N TYR A 96 -5.56 8.85 -10.71
CA TYR A 96 -4.73 8.60 -9.53
C TYR A 96 -4.81 7.13 -9.09
N PHE A 97 -6.00 6.53 -9.09
CA PHE A 97 -6.21 5.12 -8.74
C PHE A 97 -5.43 4.18 -9.66
N ALA A 98 -5.45 4.40 -10.98
CA ALA A 98 -4.69 3.59 -11.93
C ALA A 98 -3.17 3.70 -11.70
N LEU A 99 -2.67 4.91 -11.47
CA LEU A 99 -1.24 5.15 -11.22
C LEU A 99 -0.79 4.52 -9.90
N CYS A 100 -1.50 4.76 -8.79
CA CYS A 100 -1.09 4.23 -7.50
C CYS A 100 -1.18 2.70 -7.43
N THR A 101 -2.20 2.10 -8.06
CA THR A 101 -2.31 0.62 -8.11
C THR A 101 -1.19 -0.01 -8.92
N SER A 102 -0.68 0.65 -9.96
CA SER A 102 0.50 0.17 -10.67
C SER A 102 1.78 0.24 -9.82
N GLU A 103 1.95 1.28 -8.98
CA GLU A 103 3.06 1.33 -8.01
C GLU A 103 2.90 0.23 -6.94
N MET A 104 1.68 -0.02 -6.47
CA MET A 104 1.40 -1.11 -5.54
C MET A 104 1.80 -2.47 -6.12
N ILE A 105 1.39 -2.76 -7.36
CA ILE A 105 1.75 -4.01 -8.06
C ILE A 105 3.27 -4.13 -8.23
N TYR A 106 3.94 -3.03 -8.59
CA TYR A 106 5.39 -3.01 -8.73
C TYR A 106 6.10 -3.33 -7.41
N ILE A 107 5.69 -2.68 -6.32
CA ILE A 107 6.29 -2.88 -5.00
C ILE A 107 6.04 -4.31 -4.50
N THR A 108 4.86 -4.90 -4.74
CA THR A 108 4.60 -6.28 -4.32
C THR A 108 5.45 -7.29 -5.08
N HIS A 109 5.64 -7.15 -6.40
CA HIS A 109 6.53 -8.04 -7.16
C HIS A 109 8.02 -7.87 -6.84
N LEU A 110 8.41 -6.70 -6.32
CA LEU A 110 9.75 -6.53 -5.77
C LEU A 110 9.94 -7.35 -4.49
N LEU A 111 8.88 -7.57 -3.72
CA LEU A 111 8.92 -8.14 -2.37
C LEU A 111 8.44 -9.58 -2.27
N GLU A 112 7.66 -10.08 -3.23
CA GLU A 112 7.09 -11.43 -3.27
C GLU A 112 7.31 -12.04 -4.67
N GLU A 113 7.62 -13.34 -4.72
CA GLU A 113 7.94 -14.03 -5.98
C GLU A 113 6.67 -14.27 -6.81
N GLU A 114 5.61 -14.73 -6.15
CA GLU A 114 4.31 -15.03 -6.76
C GLU A 114 3.17 -14.29 -6.05
N PRO A 115 3.14 -12.94 -6.11
CA PRO A 115 2.17 -12.16 -5.35
C PRO A 115 0.73 -12.41 -5.81
N GLU A 116 -0.22 -12.40 -4.86
CA GLU A 116 -1.63 -12.36 -5.19
C GLU A 116 -1.91 -11.14 -6.09
N LYS A 117 -2.53 -11.40 -7.24
CA LYS A 117 -2.94 -10.35 -8.16
C LYS A 117 -3.84 -9.34 -7.44
N LEU A 118 -3.59 -8.05 -7.67
CA LEU A 118 -4.45 -6.96 -7.21
C LEU A 118 -5.81 -7.01 -7.95
N ALA A 119 -6.68 -7.89 -7.50
CA ALA A 119 -7.98 -8.18 -8.09
C ALA A 119 -8.97 -8.60 -7.00
N GLY A 120 -10.26 -8.64 -7.34
CA GLY A 120 -11.31 -9.12 -6.45
C GLY A 120 -11.29 -8.42 -5.08
N PRO A 121 -11.28 -9.16 -3.95
CA PRO A 121 -11.31 -8.59 -2.60
C PRO A 121 -10.16 -7.61 -2.28
N LEU A 122 -8.93 -7.89 -2.76
CA LEU A 122 -7.77 -7.04 -2.49
C LEU A 122 -7.88 -5.69 -3.20
N LEU A 123 -8.42 -5.70 -4.43
CA LEU A 123 -8.74 -4.49 -5.18
C LEU A 123 -9.88 -3.70 -4.50
N ALA A 124 -10.91 -4.40 -4.00
CA ALA A 124 -12.02 -3.78 -3.30
C ALA A 124 -11.60 -3.10 -1.98
N ASP A 125 -10.70 -3.72 -1.20
CA ASP A 125 -10.12 -3.13 0.02
C ASP A 125 -9.35 -1.84 -0.31
N THR A 126 -8.50 -1.91 -1.34
CA THR A 126 -7.76 -0.76 -1.82
C THR A 126 -8.72 0.37 -2.22
N TYR A 127 -9.72 0.06 -3.05
CA TYR A 127 -10.71 1.03 -3.52
C TYR A 127 -11.46 1.71 -2.38
N VAL A 128 -12.03 0.95 -1.44
CA VAL A 128 -12.80 1.55 -0.34
C VAL A 128 -11.92 2.41 0.58
N THR A 129 -10.67 2.00 0.80
CA THR A 129 -9.71 2.74 1.63
C THR A 129 -9.30 4.08 1.00
N LEU A 130 -9.19 4.13 -0.33
CA LEU A 130 -8.88 5.36 -1.06
C LEU A 130 -10.07 6.32 -1.13
N LEU A 131 -11.31 5.79 -1.11
CA LEU A 131 -12.52 6.61 -1.07
C LEU A 131 -12.78 7.23 0.31
N LYS A 132 -12.52 6.47 1.38
CA LYS A 132 -12.95 6.80 2.73
C LYS A 132 -11.94 6.26 3.74
N GLY A 133 -11.65 7.07 4.75
CA GLY A 133 -10.79 6.66 5.84
C GLY A 133 -10.07 7.84 6.46
N ARG A 134 -9.33 7.56 7.53
CA ARG A 134 -8.56 8.58 8.25
C ARG A 134 -7.43 9.14 7.40
N ASN A 135 -6.75 8.30 6.62
CA ASN A 135 -5.67 8.71 5.72
C ASN A 135 -6.18 9.60 4.55
N ALA A 136 -7.26 9.20 3.87
CA ALA A 136 -7.89 10.04 2.84
C ALA A 136 -8.41 11.37 3.40
N TRP A 137 -9.06 11.34 4.56
CA TRP A 137 -9.48 12.55 5.26
C TRP A 137 -8.27 13.47 5.58
N TYR A 138 -7.16 12.90 6.06
CA TYR A 138 -5.96 13.68 6.38
C TYR A 138 -5.39 14.38 5.13
N GLY A 139 -5.26 13.65 4.02
CA GLY A 139 -4.84 14.23 2.74
C GLY A 139 -5.76 15.36 2.25
N GLN A 140 -7.09 15.19 2.38
CA GLN A 140 -8.04 16.25 2.04
C GLN A 140 -7.84 17.51 2.89
N LYS A 141 -7.62 17.35 4.20
CA LYS A 141 -7.44 18.47 5.13
C LYS A 141 -6.13 19.21 4.92
N LEU A 142 -5.04 18.48 4.62
CA LEU A 142 -3.77 19.08 4.23
C LEU A 142 -3.92 19.91 2.94
N ALA A 143 -4.55 19.33 1.91
CA ALA A 143 -4.74 20.01 0.63
C ALA A 143 -5.63 21.26 0.71
N LYS A 144 -6.58 21.30 1.67
CA LYS A 144 -7.42 22.47 1.94
C LYS A 144 -6.77 23.51 2.86
N GLY A 145 -5.58 23.24 3.40
CA GLY A 145 -4.93 24.08 4.41
C GLY A 145 -5.63 24.07 5.77
N GLU A 146 -6.51 23.11 6.02
CA GLU A 146 -7.24 22.96 7.30
C GLU A 146 -6.41 22.23 8.36
N LEU A 147 -5.41 21.46 7.94
CA LEU A 147 -4.37 20.88 8.79
C LEU A 147 -3.01 21.29 8.29
N THR A 148 -2.04 21.40 9.22
CA THR A 148 -0.62 21.55 8.91
C THR A 148 0.14 20.32 9.38
N LEU A 149 1.30 20.06 8.76
CA LEU A 149 2.17 18.94 9.15
C LEU A 149 2.78 19.11 10.55
N GLU A 150 2.75 20.33 11.10
CA GLU A 150 3.18 20.63 12.47
C GLU A 150 2.23 20.03 13.53
N MET A 151 0.97 19.81 13.16
CA MET A 151 -0.02 19.17 14.03
C MET A 151 0.25 17.68 14.23
N GLY A 152 1.22 17.12 13.52
CA GLY A 152 1.62 15.72 13.59
C GLY A 152 0.65 14.78 12.88
N ASP A 153 0.85 13.50 13.14
CA ASP A 153 0.09 12.38 12.57
C ASP A 153 -0.87 11.74 13.59
N SER A 154 -0.92 12.24 14.83
CA SER A 154 -1.87 11.80 15.86
C SER A 154 -2.90 12.89 16.12
N ILE A 155 -4.08 12.75 15.49
CA ILE A 155 -5.09 13.80 15.54
C ILE A 155 -6.18 13.47 16.57
N LYS A 156 -6.42 14.40 17.50
CA LYS A 156 -7.45 14.26 18.53
C LYS A 156 -8.82 13.96 17.90
N GLY A 157 -9.45 12.87 18.33
CA GLY A 157 -10.76 12.43 17.81
C GLY A 157 -10.72 11.66 16.47
N LYS A 158 -9.54 11.48 15.86
CA LYS A 158 -9.33 10.63 14.67
C LYS A 158 -8.34 9.49 14.91
N GLY A 159 -7.36 9.69 15.80
CA GLY A 159 -6.27 8.76 16.07
C GLY A 159 -5.09 8.95 15.11
N THR A 160 -4.20 7.95 15.08
CA THR A 160 -2.97 8.00 14.28
C THR A 160 -3.22 7.79 12.78
N ILE A 161 -2.58 8.62 11.96
CA ILE A 161 -2.55 8.57 10.51
C ILE A 161 -1.37 7.68 10.08
N GLN A 162 -1.61 6.36 10.10
CA GLN A 162 -0.59 5.34 9.83
C GLN A 162 0.06 5.48 8.44
N GLY A 163 -0.61 6.14 7.48
CA GLY A 163 -0.06 6.41 6.16
C GLY A 163 1.20 7.28 6.19
N VAL A 164 1.36 8.18 7.17
CA VAL A 164 2.54 9.06 7.27
C VAL A 164 3.80 8.23 7.56
N SER A 165 3.77 7.39 8.61
CA SER A 165 4.89 6.50 8.92
C SER A 165 5.12 5.45 7.82
N ALA A 166 4.07 5.01 7.13
CA ALA A 166 4.20 4.06 6.04
C ALA A 166 4.87 4.68 4.80
N VAL A 167 4.63 5.97 4.50
CA VAL A 167 5.32 6.68 3.41
C VAL A 167 6.83 6.62 3.61
N ASP A 168 7.28 6.95 4.81
CA ASP A 168 8.70 6.96 5.16
C ASP A 168 9.31 5.55 5.04
N ALA A 169 8.67 4.56 5.69
CA ALA A 169 9.14 3.18 5.68
C ALA A 169 9.24 2.57 4.26
N PHE A 170 8.25 2.80 3.39
CA PHE A 170 8.32 2.33 2.01
C PHE A 170 9.33 3.11 1.17
N TYR A 171 9.46 4.41 1.39
CA TYR A 171 10.48 5.21 0.69
C TYR A 171 11.89 4.73 1.05
N GLU A 172 12.20 4.55 2.33
CA GLU A 172 13.50 4.01 2.78
C GLU A 172 13.76 2.60 2.25
N LEU A 173 12.76 1.72 2.33
CA LEU A 173 12.87 0.34 1.83
C LEU A 173 13.26 0.31 0.35
N LEU A 174 12.63 1.15 -0.48
CA LEU A 174 12.84 1.20 -1.92
C LEU A 174 14.05 2.04 -2.33
N SER A 175 14.71 2.71 -1.37
CA SER A 175 15.89 3.57 -1.59
C SER A 175 17.19 2.92 -1.15
N GLN A 176 17.18 1.66 -0.68
CA GLN A 176 18.40 0.98 -0.24
C GLN A 176 19.40 0.82 -1.39
N ASP A 177 20.67 1.15 -1.17
CA ASP A 177 21.75 1.07 -2.18
C ASP A 177 21.96 -0.34 -2.75
N SER A 178 21.59 -1.36 -1.98
CA SER A 178 21.61 -2.77 -2.40
C SER A 178 20.58 -3.09 -3.48
N LEU A 179 19.61 -2.19 -3.68
CA LEU A 179 18.56 -2.32 -4.68
C LEU A 179 18.88 -1.48 -5.89
N SER A 180 18.85 -2.14 -7.04
CA SER A 180 18.72 -1.43 -8.29
C SER A 180 17.91 -2.22 -9.29
N VAL A 181 17.20 -1.49 -10.12
CA VAL A 181 16.38 -2.00 -11.21
C VAL A 181 16.78 -1.28 -12.49
N MET A 182 16.68 -1.98 -13.61
CA MET A 182 16.92 -1.36 -14.91
C MET A 182 15.77 -0.40 -15.23
N HIS A 183 16.09 0.88 -15.39
CA HIS A 183 15.12 1.84 -15.88
C HIS A 183 14.86 1.58 -17.38
N PRO A 184 13.60 1.36 -17.80
CA PRO A 184 13.27 0.92 -19.16
C PRO A 184 13.77 1.89 -20.25
N GLU A 185 13.65 3.20 -20.01
CA GLU A 185 14.06 4.21 -20.99
C GLU A 185 15.50 4.73 -20.80
N ALA A 186 15.93 4.96 -19.56
CA ALA A 186 17.23 5.55 -19.27
C ALA A 186 18.40 4.56 -19.39
N ASN A 187 18.12 3.27 -19.61
CA ASN A 187 19.08 2.16 -19.72
C ASN A 187 20.18 2.20 -18.65
N ARG A 188 19.80 2.59 -17.42
CA ARG A 188 20.67 2.70 -16.26
C ARG A 188 20.00 2.06 -15.05
N SER A 189 20.82 1.58 -14.12
CA SER A 189 20.33 1.12 -12.83
C SER A 189 19.87 2.31 -11.98
N VAL A 190 18.67 2.22 -11.43
CA VAL A 190 18.08 3.20 -10.51
C VAL A 190 17.56 2.51 -9.26
N ALA A 191 17.42 3.25 -8.17
CA ALA A 191 16.71 2.75 -6.99
C ALA A 191 15.25 2.46 -7.34
N PRO A 192 14.63 1.38 -6.83
CA PRO A 192 13.21 1.06 -7.09
C PRO A 192 12.24 2.21 -6.82
N VAL A 193 12.54 3.06 -5.84
CA VAL A 193 11.71 4.24 -5.52
C VAL A 193 11.57 5.20 -6.70
N GLU A 194 12.53 5.23 -7.63
CA GLU A 194 12.48 6.05 -8.84
C GLU A 194 11.33 5.63 -9.78
N MET A 195 10.86 4.39 -9.69
CA MET A 195 9.71 3.88 -10.42
C MET A 195 8.37 4.21 -9.74
N CYS A 196 8.40 4.86 -8.56
CA CYS A 196 7.23 5.18 -7.72
C CYS A 196 7.05 6.69 -7.52
N PRO A 197 6.70 7.46 -8.57
CA PRO A 197 6.58 8.92 -8.51
C PRO A 197 5.56 9.42 -7.47
N ILE A 198 4.45 8.71 -7.24
CA ILE A 198 3.45 9.10 -6.23
C ILE A 198 4.02 8.91 -4.83
N LEU A 199 4.64 7.76 -4.53
CA LEU A 199 5.30 7.55 -3.25
C LEU A 199 6.39 8.61 -3.01
N LYS A 200 7.21 8.92 -4.01
CA LYS A 200 8.23 9.99 -3.94
C LYS A 200 7.60 11.35 -3.65
N ALA A 201 6.52 11.70 -4.32
CA ALA A 201 5.83 12.96 -4.07
C ALA A 201 5.25 13.03 -2.66
N LEU A 202 4.64 11.95 -2.17
CA LEU A 202 4.12 11.88 -0.80
C LEU A 202 5.24 11.99 0.24
N HIS A 203 6.39 11.35 0.03
CA HIS A 203 7.55 11.51 0.90
C HIS A 203 8.03 12.96 0.95
N ARG A 204 8.09 13.62 -0.22
CA ARG A 204 8.48 15.03 -0.32
C ARG A 204 7.53 16.00 0.37
N ILE A 205 6.23 15.69 0.31
CA ILE A 205 5.19 16.48 0.94
C ILE A 205 5.18 16.26 2.46
N LEU A 206 5.20 15.00 2.91
CA LEU A 206 4.91 14.64 4.30
C LEU A 206 6.15 14.56 5.19
N ILE A 207 7.28 14.08 4.65
CA ILE A 207 8.49 13.74 5.42
C ILE A 207 9.54 14.83 5.31
N THR A 208 10.07 15.09 4.10
CA THR A 208 11.08 16.14 3.89
C THR A 208 10.47 17.54 3.88
N ARG A 209 9.16 17.64 3.60
CA ARG A 209 8.37 18.88 3.58
C ARG A 209 8.94 19.95 2.63
N ASP A 210 9.63 19.52 1.58
CA ASP A 210 10.23 20.41 0.57
C ASP A 210 9.27 20.71 -0.59
N ARG A 211 8.07 20.11 -0.57
CA ARG A 211 7.03 20.31 -1.57
C ARG A 211 5.67 20.56 -0.90
N PRO A 212 4.87 21.51 -1.44
CA PRO A 212 3.49 21.71 -1.00
C PRO A 212 2.56 20.57 -1.45
N ALA A 213 1.40 20.43 -0.78
CA ALA A 213 0.45 19.35 -1.02
C ALA A 213 -0.07 19.26 -2.47
N ASP A 214 -0.15 20.38 -3.18
CA ASP A 214 -0.55 20.44 -4.60
C ASP A 214 0.47 19.82 -5.56
N SER A 215 1.71 19.58 -5.11
CA SER A 215 2.73 18.84 -5.86
C SER A 215 2.31 17.40 -6.18
N ILE A 216 1.31 16.84 -5.46
CA ILE A 216 0.72 15.54 -5.82
C ILE A 216 0.12 15.56 -7.23
N LEU A 217 -0.36 16.72 -7.70
CA LEU A 217 -0.91 16.85 -9.05
C LEU A 217 0.19 16.81 -10.12
N GLN A 218 1.43 17.18 -9.78
CA GLN A 218 2.56 17.03 -10.70
C GLN A 218 2.91 15.54 -10.88
N ALA A 219 2.85 14.76 -9.80
CA ALA A 219 3.13 13.33 -9.85
C ALA A 219 2.16 12.53 -10.74
N ILE A 220 0.94 13.04 -10.98
CA ILE A 220 -0.05 12.41 -11.88
C ILE A 220 -0.06 13.01 -13.29
N ARG A 221 0.70 14.08 -13.56
CA ARG A 221 0.69 14.80 -14.86
C ARG A 221 1.54 14.14 -15.94
N ASP A 222 2.16 13.00 -15.64
CA ASP A 222 3.02 12.22 -16.54
C ASP A 222 3.89 13.09 -17.47
N GLU A 223 4.91 13.72 -16.89
CA GLU A 223 5.95 14.43 -17.66
C GLU A 223 6.94 13.44 -18.33
N THR A 224 6.78 12.15 -18.06
CA THR A 224 7.69 11.06 -18.46
C THR A 224 7.14 10.18 -19.58
N MET A 225 5.89 10.38 -20.02
CA MET A 225 5.18 9.52 -20.99
C MET A 225 5.07 8.03 -20.57
N TYR A 226 5.11 7.75 -19.27
CA TYR A 226 5.23 6.38 -18.77
C TYR A 226 3.85 5.76 -18.50
N ASP A 227 3.44 4.81 -19.35
CA ASP A 227 2.18 4.07 -19.20
C ASP A 227 2.25 3.17 -17.95
N PRO A 228 1.30 3.26 -16.99
CA PRO A 228 1.26 2.38 -15.83
C PRO A 228 1.21 0.88 -16.18
N ARG A 229 0.79 0.48 -17.39
CA ARG A 229 0.93 -0.90 -17.89
C ARG A 229 2.38 -1.33 -17.97
N GLU A 230 3.28 -0.48 -18.46
CA GLU A 230 4.70 -0.83 -18.60
C GLU A 230 5.32 -1.11 -17.23
N ARG A 231 4.88 -0.39 -16.19
CA ARG A 231 5.27 -0.66 -14.79
C ARG A 231 4.86 -2.06 -14.35
N ILE A 232 3.64 -2.46 -14.69
CA ILE A 232 3.07 -3.76 -14.34
C ILE A 232 3.77 -4.88 -15.12
N GLU A 233 4.01 -4.68 -16.42
CA GLU A 233 4.70 -5.65 -17.28
C GLU A 233 6.15 -5.86 -16.82
N MET A 234 6.85 -4.79 -16.48
CA MET A 234 8.18 -4.86 -15.87
C MET A 234 8.16 -5.63 -14.55
N ALA A 235 7.14 -5.41 -13.71
CA ALA A 235 6.99 -6.07 -12.42
C ALA A 235 6.82 -7.60 -12.54
N GLN A 236 6.16 -8.06 -13.60
CA GLN A 236 5.89 -9.48 -13.84
C GLN A 236 7.11 -10.26 -14.38
N GLY A 237 8.21 -9.57 -14.70
CA GLY A 237 9.49 -10.22 -15.03
C GLY A 237 10.16 -10.81 -13.78
N HIS A 238 10.52 -12.09 -13.81
CA HIS A 238 11.11 -12.82 -12.66
C HIS A 238 12.40 -12.18 -12.09
N SER A 239 13.04 -11.27 -12.84
CA SER A 239 14.24 -10.55 -12.42
C SER A 239 14.01 -9.49 -11.33
N LEU A 240 12.77 -9.15 -10.99
CA LEU A 240 12.48 -8.06 -10.05
C LEU A 240 12.52 -8.50 -8.58
N TYR A 241 12.17 -9.74 -8.24
CA TYR A 241 12.04 -10.19 -6.86
C TYR A 241 13.34 -10.02 -6.02
N ARG A 242 13.23 -9.44 -4.82
CA ARG A 242 14.32 -9.15 -3.87
C ARG A 242 13.94 -9.58 -2.44
N PRO A 243 13.98 -10.89 -2.11
CA PRO A 243 13.61 -11.40 -0.78
C PRO A 243 14.46 -10.87 0.37
N SER A 244 15.69 -10.41 0.07
CA SER A 244 16.59 -9.80 1.06
C SER A 244 15.96 -8.61 1.78
N LEU A 245 14.99 -7.93 1.16
CA LEU A 245 14.26 -6.80 1.73
C LEU A 245 13.31 -7.15 2.85
N LEU A 246 12.85 -8.39 2.89
CA LEU A 246 11.96 -8.85 3.94
C LEU A 246 12.70 -9.13 5.25
N GLY A 247 14.03 -9.02 5.26
CA GLY A 247 14.94 -9.53 6.29
C GLY A 247 14.92 -11.06 6.27
N GLN A 248 16.08 -11.70 6.27
CA GLN A 248 16.09 -13.16 6.27
C GLN A 248 15.39 -13.68 7.53
N PRO A 249 14.45 -14.64 7.42
CA PRO A 249 14.15 -15.51 8.54
C PRO A 249 15.50 -16.10 8.96
N LYS A 250 15.83 -16.06 10.25
CA LYS A 250 16.91 -16.93 10.75
C LYS A 250 16.48 -18.34 10.39
N GLY A 251 17.06 -18.89 9.32
CA GLY A 251 16.71 -20.19 8.82
C GLY A 251 16.96 -21.20 9.93
N ASP A 252 15.91 -21.94 10.28
CA ASP A 252 16.10 -23.29 10.79
C ASP A 252 16.77 -24.08 9.67
N VAL A 253 18.10 -24.13 9.72
CA VAL A 253 18.89 -25.14 9.04
C VAL A 253 18.50 -26.46 9.68
N LYS A 254 17.49 -27.13 9.10
CA LYS A 254 17.29 -28.56 9.34
C LYS A 254 18.39 -29.31 8.59
N THR A 255 19.45 -29.66 9.31
CA THR A 255 20.19 -30.90 9.07
C THR A 255 19.33 -32.10 9.40
#